data_AF-A0A7S3XR72-F1
#
_entry.id   AF-A0A7S3XR72-F1
#
_cell.length_a   1.000
_cell.length_b   1.000
_cell.length_c   1.000
_cell.angle_alpha   90.00
_cell.angle_beta   90.00
_cell.angle_gamma   90.00
#
_symmetry.space_group_name_H-M   'P 1'
#
loop_
_entity.id
_entity.type
_entity.pdbx_description
1 polymer ?
#
loop_
_entity_poly.entity_id
_entity_poly.type
_entity_poly.pdbx_seq_one_letter_code
_entity_poly.pdbx_strand_id
1 'polypeptide(L)'
;EEVQADAESTSTLLGQCLELLIQDSNISGPLAGPPLLAAAAHCLAQYAQFLAKVAPDDFLERVLSWLVQALAATPAAWVHGTQAVRNLASRAAPRLARRPPVIHGLLEVWEQVVGTAMGAEERCTLVQGICRVLAAVDPPDESILRPAVEKLVAPAAAALQAAAGSAAAAAAGDGTAG
;
A
#
# COMPACT_ATOMS: atom_id res chain seq x y z
N GLU A 1 -10.79 -31.89 13.79
CA GLU A 1 -11.24 -30.75 14.61
C GLU A 1 -10.18 -30.26 15.60
N GLU A 2 -9.28 -31.11 16.13
CA GLU A 2 -8.21 -30.67 17.05
C GLU A 2 -7.08 -29.81 16.42
N VAL A 3 -6.91 -29.80 15.08
CA VAL A 3 -5.90 -28.97 14.39
C VAL A 3 -6.38 -27.52 14.17
N GLN A 4 -7.69 -27.25 14.22
CA GLN A 4 -8.24 -25.89 13.99
C GLN A 4 -8.16 -25.00 15.24
N ALA A 5 -8.24 -25.57 16.45
CA ALA A 5 -8.10 -24.82 17.70
C ALA A 5 -6.67 -24.27 17.90
N ASP A 6 -5.66 -24.98 17.41
CA ASP A 6 -4.26 -24.55 17.50
C ASP A 6 -3.91 -23.46 16.46
N ALA A 7 -4.59 -23.48 15.31
CA ALA A 7 -4.48 -22.44 14.30
C ALA A 7 -5.06 -21.10 14.80
N GLU A 8 -6.18 -21.11 15.54
CA GLU A 8 -6.74 -19.89 16.13
C GLU A 8 -5.84 -19.32 17.23
N SER A 9 -5.27 -20.17 18.08
CA SER A 9 -4.32 -19.76 19.13
C SER A 9 -3.04 -19.16 18.53
N THR A 10 -2.42 -19.87 17.57
CA THR A 10 -1.22 -19.40 16.86
C THR A 10 -1.47 -18.09 16.12
N SER A 11 -2.63 -17.96 15.50
CA SER A 11 -2.95 -16.76 14.74
C SER A 11 -3.33 -15.57 15.63
N THR A 12 -3.88 -15.82 16.82
CA THR A 12 -4.09 -14.79 17.85
C THR A 12 -2.76 -14.28 18.40
N LEU A 13 -1.82 -15.19 18.72
CA LEU A 13 -0.47 -14.83 19.14
C LEU A 13 0.28 -14.04 18.07
N LEU A 14 0.20 -14.45 16.81
CA LEU A 14 0.79 -13.71 15.70
C LEU A 14 0.18 -12.31 15.54
N GLY A 15 -1.15 -12.20 15.66
CA GLY A 15 -1.85 -10.91 15.66
C GLY A 15 -1.39 -10.00 16.79
N GLN A 16 -1.23 -10.54 18.00
CA GLN A 16 -0.69 -9.82 19.17
C GLN A 16 0.78 -9.44 18.99
N CYS A 17 1.62 -10.32 18.42
CA CYS A 17 3.00 -10.01 18.10
C CYS A 17 3.11 -8.90 17.06
N LEU A 18 2.27 -8.93 16.02
CA LEU A 18 2.17 -7.85 15.02
C LEU A 18 1.69 -6.54 15.64
N GLU A 19 0.70 -6.60 16.54
CA GLU A 19 0.22 -5.43 17.26
C GLU A 19 1.31 -4.81 18.13
N LEU A 20 2.07 -5.63 18.87
CA LEU A 20 3.21 -5.18 19.67
C LEU A 20 4.31 -4.57 18.78
N LEU A 21 4.60 -5.16 17.62
CA LEU A 21 5.57 -4.61 16.65
C LEU A 21 5.13 -3.25 16.10
N ILE A 22 3.85 -3.08 15.78
CA ILE A 22 3.28 -1.81 15.31
C ILE A 22 3.26 -0.76 16.44
N GLN A 23 2.93 -1.17 17.67
CA GLN A 23 2.96 -0.27 18.83
C GLN A 23 4.37 0.19 19.16
N ASP A 24 5.35 -0.71 19.19
CA ASP A 24 6.75 -0.39 19.49
C ASP A 24 7.36 0.56 18.45
N SER A 25 7.05 0.35 17.16
CA SER A 25 7.51 1.25 16.09
C SER A 25 6.86 2.65 16.13
N ASN A 26 5.68 2.81 16.73
CA ASN A 26 5.05 4.11 16.96
C ASN A 26 5.54 4.80 18.24
N ILE A 27 5.91 4.04 19.27
CA ILE A 27 6.37 4.54 20.58
C ILE A 27 7.85 4.94 20.53
N SER A 28 8.67 4.12 19.88
CA SER A 28 10.13 4.24 19.93
C SER A 28 10.71 5.26 18.95
N GLY A 29 9.87 5.97 18.18
CA GLY A 29 10.33 6.83 17.09
C GLY A 29 11.16 6.02 16.06
N PRO A 30 12.08 6.64 15.29
CA PRO A 30 12.79 6.01 14.16
C PRO A 30 13.76 4.86 14.53
N LEU A 31 13.59 4.23 15.70
CA LEU A 31 14.41 3.12 16.21
C LEU A 31 14.01 1.74 15.69
N ALA A 32 12.83 1.56 15.09
CA ALA A 32 12.58 0.38 14.26
C ALA A 32 13.44 0.51 13.00
N GLY A 33 14.65 -0.05 13.03
CA GLY A 33 15.57 0.02 11.89
C GLY A 33 14.90 -0.47 10.59
N PRO A 34 15.35 0.00 9.42
CA PRO A 34 14.78 -0.40 8.12
C PRO A 34 14.54 -1.91 7.93
N PRO A 35 15.41 -2.83 8.42
CA PRO A 35 15.17 -4.27 8.32
C PRO A 35 13.95 -4.75 9.10
N LEU A 36 13.67 -4.15 10.27
CA LEU A 36 12.53 -4.52 11.09
C LEU A 36 11.22 -4.10 10.42
N LEU A 37 11.18 -2.89 9.85
CA LEU A 37 10.03 -2.41 9.07
C LEU A 37 9.77 -3.31 7.86
N ALA A 38 10.82 -3.70 7.13
CA ALA A 38 10.71 -4.61 6.00
C ALA A 38 10.21 -6.00 6.40
N ALA A 39 10.73 -6.56 7.50
CA ALA A 39 10.31 -7.85 8.03
C ALA A 39 8.85 -7.84 8.53
N ALA A 40 8.45 -6.77 9.23
CA ALA A 40 7.07 -6.60 9.68
C ALA A 40 6.10 -6.45 8.49
N ALA A 41 6.46 -5.64 7.48
CA ALA A 41 5.70 -5.54 6.24
C ALA A 41 5.61 -6.88 5.51
N HIS A 42 6.68 -7.67 5.50
CA HIS A 42 6.69 -9.03 4.93
C HIS A 42 5.69 -9.94 5.65
N CYS A 43 5.73 -9.97 6.99
CA CYS A 43 4.78 -10.73 7.79
C CYS A 43 3.33 -10.29 7.49
N LEU A 44 3.06 -8.98 7.46
CA LEU A 44 1.72 -8.47 7.12
C LEU A 44 1.28 -8.92 5.72
N ALA A 45 2.19 -8.93 4.73
CA ALA A 45 1.89 -9.40 3.38
C ALA A 45 1.51 -10.88 3.34
N GLN A 46 2.20 -11.74 4.09
CA GLN A 46 1.92 -13.18 4.17
C GLN A 46 0.60 -13.47 4.88
N TYR A 47 0.30 -12.74 5.95
CA TYR A 47 -0.86 -12.99 6.80
C TYR A 47 -2.07 -12.09 6.50
N ALA A 48 -2.02 -11.27 5.45
CA ALA A 48 -3.10 -10.38 5.05
C ALA A 48 -4.46 -11.08 4.88
N GLN A 49 -4.47 -12.32 4.36
CA GLN A 49 -5.70 -13.11 4.23
C GLN A 49 -6.33 -13.42 5.58
N PHE A 50 -5.51 -13.74 6.58
CA PHE A 50 -5.98 -14.03 7.92
C PHE A 50 -6.47 -12.75 8.61
N LEU A 51 -5.67 -11.69 8.58
CA LEU A 51 -6.02 -10.39 9.15
C LEU A 51 -7.34 -9.86 8.58
N ALA A 52 -7.54 -9.96 7.27
CA ALA A 52 -8.78 -9.52 6.63
C ALA A 52 -10.03 -10.27 7.14
N LYS A 53 -9.88 -11.52 7.61
CA LYS A 53 -10.98 -12.34 8.14
C LYS A 53 -11.29 -12.04 9.60
N VAL A 54 -10.25 -11.95 10.44
CA VAL A 54 -10.46 -11.96 11.91
C VAL A 54 -10.20 -10.63 12.58
N ALA A 55 -9.37 -9.76 11.99
CA ALA A 55 -8.96 -8.55 12.67
C ALA A 55 -10.14 -7.58 12.77
N PRO A 56 -10.30 -6.85 13.89
CA PRO A 56 -11.28 -5.78 13.99
C PRO A 56 -10.93 -4.63 13.02
N ASP A 57 -11.95 -3.86 12.61
CA ASP A 57 -11.78 -2.78 11.62
C ASP A 57 -10.72 -1.74 12.07
N ASP A 58 -10.76 -1.33 13.34
CA ASP A 58 -9.84 -0.33 13.87
C ASP A 58 -8.39 -0.84 13.92
N PHE A 59 -8.18 -2.15 13.99
CA PHE A 59 -6.84 -2.73 13.85
C PHE A 59 -6.37 -2.70 12.40
N LEU A 60 -7.23 -3.05 11.44
CA LEU A 60 -6.90 -2.96 10.01
C LEU A 60 -6.55 -1.52 9.60
N GLU A 61 -7.26 -0.53 10.14
CA GLU A 61 -6.96 0.89 9.95
C GLU A 61 -5.57 1.25 10.50
N ARG A 62 -5.25 0.85 11.74
CA ARG A 62 -3.91 1.07 12.33
C ARG A 62 -2.80 0.38 11.53
N VAL A 63 -3.02 -0.84 11.06
CA VAL A 63 -2.07 -1.59 10.23
C VAL A 63 -1.80 -0.86 8.92
N LEU A 64 -2.84 -0.35 8.24
CA LEU A 64 -2.66 0.39 6.99
C LEU A 64 -1.98 1.74 7.21
N SER A 65 -2.37 2.48 8.24
CA SER A 65 -1.68 3.73 8.61
C SER A 65 -0.20 3.50 8.89
N TRP A 66 0.13 2.40 9.59
CA TRP A 66 1.52 2.02 9.83
C TRP A 66 2.25 1.64 8.54
N LEU A 67 1.62 0.85 7.64
CA LEU A 67 2.20 0.49 6.34
C LEU A 67 2.48 1.72 5.48
N VAL A 68 1.57 2.71 5.51
CA VAL A 68 1.74 4.01 4.84
C VAL A 68 2.99 4.72 5.35
N GLN A 69 3.14 4.82 6.67
CA GLN A 69 4.33 5.44 7.28
C GLN A 69 5.61 4.68 6.95
N ALA A 70 5.59 3.34 6.98
CA ALA A 70 6.73 2.51 6.66
C ALA A 70 7.20 2.68 5.19
N LEU A 71 6.25 2.76 4.25
CA LEU A 71 6.52 2.99 2.83
C LEU A 71 7.15 4.36 2.56
N ALA A 72 6.71 5.40 3.28
CA ALA A 72 7.29 6.73 3.20
C ALA A 72 8.66 6.82 3.87
N ALA A 73 8.87 6.09 4.97
CA ALA A 73 10.08 6.17 5.78
C ALA A 73 11.30 5.46 5.16
N THR A 74 11.11 4.31 4.49
CA THR A 74 12.26 3.52 4.01
C THR A 74 12.01 2.75 2.70
N PRO A 75 12.97 2.79 1.76
CA PRO A 75 12.95 1.95 0.57
C PRO A 75 12.92 0.45 0.86
N ALA A 76 13.47 0.02 2.00
CA ALA A 76 13.49 -1.38 2.39
C ALA A 76 12.07 -1.97 2.56
N ALA A 77 11.08 -1.12 2.84
CA ALA A 77 9.69 -1.53 3.00
C ALA A 77 8.90 -1.54 1.69
N TRP A 78 9.42 -1.05 0.56
CA TRP A 78 8.63 -0.86 -0.65
C TRP A 78 8.05 -2.16 -1.22
N VAL A 79 8.89 -3.17 -1.42
CA VAL A 79 8.46 -4.46 -2.00
C VAL A 79 7.35 -5.08 -1.13
N HIS A 80 7.66 -5.35 0.15
CA HIS A 80 6.73 -6.05 1.03
C HIS A 80 5.58 -5.17 1.52
N GLY A 81 5.80 -3.87 1.70
CA GLY A 81 4.78 -2.92 2.15
C GLY A 81 3.69 -2.72 1.11
N THR A 82 4.06 -2.51 -0.16
CA THR A 82 3.07 -2.39 -1.24
C THR A 82 2.31 -3.71 -1.45
N GLN A 83 2.99 -4.85 -1.33
CA GLN A 83 2.37 -6.18 -1.37
C GLN A 83 1.38 -6.38 -0.21
N ALA A 84 1.73 -5.96 1.00
CA ALA A 84 0.86 -6.01 2.17
C ALA A 84 -0.40 -5.16 1.97
N VAL A 85 -0.24 -3.91 1.52
CA VAL A 85 -1.37 -3.01 1.18
C VAL A 85 -2.27 -3.66 0.14
N ARG A 86 -1.71 -4.15 -0.98
CA ARG A 86 -2.49 -4.81 -2.04
C ARG A 86 -3.23 -6.04 -1.53
N ASN A 87 -2.56 -6.89 -0.75
CA ASN A 87 -3.15 -8.14 -0.25
C ASN A 87 -4.28 -7.86 0.75
N LEU A 88 -4.11 -6.89 1.67
CA LEU A 88 -5.16 -6.45 2.58
C LEU A 88 -6.33 -5.83 1.83
N ALA A 89 -6.05 -4.90 0.91
CA ALA A 89 -7.07 -4.29 0.06
C ALA A 89 -7.86 -5.33 -0.74
N SER A 90 -7.21 -6.37 -1.26
CA SER A 90 -7.88 -7.43 -2.04
C SER A 90 -8.87 -8.27 -1.23
N ARG A 91 -8.75 -8.29 0.10
CA ARG A 91 -9.55 -9.17 0.98
C ARG A 91 -10.48 -8.41 1.90
N ALA A 92 -10.08 -7.22 2.33
CA ALA A 92 -10.82 -6.36 3.25
C ALA A 92 -11.39 -5.09 2.60
N ALA A 93 -11.27 -4.94 1.27
CA ALA A 93 -11.71 -3.74 0.53
C ALA A 93 -13.06 -3.15 0.98
N PRO A 94 -14.17 -3.91 1.09
CA PRO A 94 -15.45 -3.35 1.53
C PRO A 94 -15.43 -2.78 2.94
N ARG A 95 -14.63 -3.37 3.84
CA ARG A 95 -14.48 -2.90 5.23
C ARG A 95 -13.64 -1.63 5.27
N LEU A 96 -12.55 -1.61 4.50
CA LEU A 96 -11.64 -0.48 4.39
C LEU A 96 -12.30 0.74 3.72
N ALA A 97 -13.11 0.51 2.69
CA ALA A 97 -13.79 1.55 1.93
C ALA A 97 -14.82 2.33 2.77
N ARG A 98 -15.36 1.70 3.82
CA ARG A 98 -16.26 2.35 4.78
C ARG A 98 -15.55 3.32 5.72
N ARG A 99 -14.21 3.39 5.66
CA ARG A 99 -13.38 4.23 6.52
C ARG A 99 -12.68 5.30 5.65
N PRO A 100 -13.23 6.53 5.57
CA PRO A 100 -12.61 7.63 4.82
C PRO A 100 -11.13 7.90 5.17
N PRO A 101 -10.69 7.83 6.45
CA PRO A 101 -9.27 8.03 6.80
C PRO A 101 -8.33 7.06 6.08
N VAL A 102 -8.76 5.82 5.85
CA VAL A 102 -7.96 4.81 5.14
C VAL A 102 -7.75 5.22 3.68
N ILE A 103 -8.82 5.65 2.99
CA ILE A 103 -8.74 6.11 1.60
C ILE A 103 -7.80 7.31 1.49
N HIS A 104 -7.93 8.28 2.40
CA HIS A 104 -7.06 9.45 2.42
C HIS A 104 -5.58 9.09 2.66
N GLY A 105 -5.28 8.25 3.65
CA GLY A 105 -3.90 7.82 3.93
C GLY A 105 -3.28 7.04 2.75
N LEU A 106 -4.07 6.23 2.06
CA LEU A 106 -3.65 5.51 0.86
C LEU A 106 -3.36 6.43 -0.34
N LEU A 107 -4.10 7.53 -0.49
CA LEU A 107 -3.83 8.52 -1.52
C LEU A 107 -2.63 9.41 -1.16
N GLU A 108 -2.48 9.76 0.11
CA GLU A 108 -1.36 10.55 0.62
C GLU A 108 -0.04 9.78 0.44
N VAL A 109 0.01 8.48 0.76
CA VAL A 109 1.23 7.69 0.56
C VAL A 109 1.60 7.63 -0.92
N TRP A 110 0.62 7.53 -1.82
CA TRP A 110 0.88 7.55 -3.25
C TRP A 110 1.55 8.85 -3.68
N GLU A 111 1.02 10.00 -3.24
CA GLU A 111 1.62 11.31 -3.51
C GLU A 111 3.05 11.42 -2.98
N GLN A 112 3.33 10.87 -1.80
CA GLN A 112 4.66 10.86 -1.22
C GLN A 112 5.64 9.96 -1.98
N VAL A 113 5.21 8.77 -2.43
CA VAL A 113 6.13 7.78 -3.02
C VAL A 113 6.23 7.85 -4.55
N VAL A 114 5.27 8.46 -5.25
CA VAL A 114 5.23 8.44 -6.73
C VAL A 114 6.45 9.10 -7.37
N GLY A 115 6.97 10.16 -6.75
CA GLY A 115 8.18 10.88 -7.18
C GLY A 115 9.49 10.30 -6.66
N THR A 116 9.45 9.21 -5.89
CA THR A 116 10.66 8.57 -5.34
C THR A 116 11.28 7.58 -6.33
N ALA A 117 12.42 7.01 -5.94
CA ALA A 117 13.08 5.93 -6.69
C ALA A 117 12.36 4.57 -6.60
N MET A 118 11.11 4.53 -6.12
CA MET A 118 10.30 3.31 -6.06
C MET A 118 10.18 2.68 -7.46
N GLY A 119 10.39 1.36 -7.52
CA GLY A 119 10.32 0.62 -8.76
C GLY A 119 8.92 0.65 -9.38
N ALA A 120 8.86 0.37 -10.69
CA ALA A 120 7.60 0.38 -11.42
C ALA A 120 6.64 -0.71 -10.92
N GLU A 121 7.17 -1.87 -10.50
CA GLU A 121 6.36 -2.98 -9.99
C GLU A 121 5.71 -2.63 -8.65
N GLU A 122 6.44 -2.01 -7.73
CA GLU A 122 5.93 -1.59 -6.42
C GLU A 122 4.89 -0.49 -6.57
N ARG A 123 5.13 0.50 -7.45
CA ARG A 123 4.16 1.54 -7.77
C ARG A 123 2.87 0.95 -8.33
N CYS A 124 2.96 0.04 -9.31
CA CYS A 124 1.80 -0.65 -9.86
C CYS A 124 1.06 -1.46 -8.79
N THR A 125 1.80 -2.17 -7.93
CA THR A 125 1.24 -2.98 -6.83
C THR A 125 0.48 -2.11 -5.83
N LEU A 126 1.04 -0.95 -5.46
CA LEU A 126 0.38 0.01 -4.58
C LEU A 126 -0.90 0.55 -5.21
N VAL A 127 -0.84 1.06 -6.45
CA VAL A 127 -2.00 1.59 -7.18
C VAL A 127 -3.10 0.53 -7.30
N GLN A 128 -2.77 -0.73 -7.59
CA GLN A 128 -3.74 -1.83 -7.59
C GLN A 128 -4.44 -2.00 -6.23
N GLY A 129 -3.70 -1.87 -5.13
CA GLY A 129 -4.27 -1.88 -3.78
C GLY A 129 -5.25 -0.73 -3.56
N ILE A 130 -4.85 0.50 -3.92
CA ILE A 130 -5.69 1.69 -3.76
C ILE A 130 -6.97 1.56 -4.60
N CYS A 131 -6.86 1.18 -5.87
CA CYS A 131 -8.00 0.99 -6.77
C CYS A 131 -8.99 -0.06 -6.25
N ARG A 132 -8.52 -1.12 -5.58
CA ARG A 132 -9.41 -2.14 -4.99
C ARG A 132 -10.24 -1.59 -3.84
N VAL A 133 -9.68 -0.71 -3.00
CA VAL A 133 -10.43 -0.05 -1.92
C VAL A 133 -11.44 0.93 -2.51
N LEU A 134 -11.02 1.76 -3.47
CA LEU A 134 -11.92 2.71 -4.13
C LEU A 134 -13.07 2.01 -4.85
N ALA A 135 -12.81 0.89 -5.54
CA ALA A 135 -13.84 0.11 -6.22
C ALA A 135 -14.85 -0.56 -5.27
N ALA A 136 -14.57 -0.59 -3.96
CA ALA A 136 -15.45 -1.15 -2.95
C ALA A 136 -16.23 -0.08 -2.16
N VAL A 137 -16.13 1.19 -2.53
CA VAL A 137 -16.96 2.28 -1.99
C VAL A 137 -18.39 2.08 -2.48
N ASP A 138 -19.31 1.78 -1.55
CA ASP A 138 -20.72 1.52 -1.82
C ASP A 138 -21.61 2.23 -0.77
N PRO A 139 -22.49 3.17 -1.17
CA PRO A 139 -22.71 3.62 -2.54
C PRO A 139 -21.50 4.38 -3.11
N PRO A 140 -21.30 4.39 -4.44
CA PRO A 140 -20.21 5.14 -5.05
C PRO A 140 -20.38 6.63 -4.77
N ASP A 141 -19.43 7.19 -4.02
CA ASP A 141 -19.38 8.62 -3.70
C ASP A 141 -18.45 9.33 -4.68
N GLU A 142 -19.03 10.03 -5.68
CA GLU A 142 -18.25 10.78 -6.66
C GLU A 142 -17.33 11.84 -6.04
N SER A 143 -17.72 12.40 -4.88
CA SER A 143 -16.91 13.41 -4.19
C SER A 143 -15.59 12.83 -3.64
N ILE A 144 -15.55 11.52 -3.38
CA ILE A 144 -14.36 10.78 -2.96
C ILE A 144 -13.65 10.18 -4.18
N LEU A 145 -14.39 9.54 -5.08
CA LEU A 145 -13.83 8.76 -6.19
C LEU A 145 -13.15 9.65 -7.23
N ARG A 146 -13.75 10.79 -7.61
CA ARG A 146 -13.20 11.64 -8.66
C ARG A 146 -11.83 12.23 -8.29
N PRO A 147 -11.66 12.87 -7.12
CA PRO A 147 -10.34 13.37 -6.72
C PRO A 147 -9.31 12.25 -6.54
N ALA A 148 -9.73 11.08 -6.04
CA ALA A 148 -8.86 9.93 -5.88
C ALA A 148 -8.31 9.43 -7.22
N VAL A 149 -9.18 9.29 -8.23
CA VAL A 149 -8.79 8.87 -9.58
C VAL A 149 -7.87 9.91 -10.23
N GLU A 150 -8.17 11.21 -10.10
CA GLU A 150 -7.32 12.27 -10.64
C GLU A 150 -5.90 12.21 -10.05
N LYS A 151 -5.77 12.03 -8.73
CA LYS A 151 -4.49 11.87 -8.04
C LYS A 151 -3.70 10.64 -8.49
N LEU A 152 -4.39 9.53 -8.80
CA LEU A 152 -3.75 8.31 -9.29
C LEU A 152 -3.29 8.44 -10.76
N VAL A 153 -4.09 9.11 -11.59
CA VAL A 153 -3.83 9.19 -13.04
C VAL A 153 -2.83 10.29 -13.39
N ALA A 154 -2.84 11.44 -12.71
CA ALA A 154 -2.00 12.58 -13.08
C ALA A 154 -0.49 12.24 -13.16
N PRO A 155 0.11 11.52 -12.19
CA PRO A 155 1.53 11.15 -12.29
C PRO A 155 1.81 10.15 -13.41
N ALA A 156 0.90 9.20 -13.66
CA ALA A 156 1.03 8.25 -14.76
C ALA A 156 0.96 8.95 -16.12
N ALA A 157 0.03 9.90 -16.28
CA ALA A 157 -0.09 10.72 -17.48
C ALA A 157 1.16 11.59 -17.71
N ALA A 158 1.69 12.22 -16.65
CA ALA A 158 2.93 13.00 -16.72
C ALA A 158 4.14 12.13 -17.11
N ALA A 159 4.27 10.93 -16.53
CA ALA A 159 5.34 9.99 -16.87
C ALA A 159 5.24 9.51 -18.32
N LEU A 160 4.02 9.22 -18.80
CA LEU A 160 3.77 8.86 -20.20
C LEU A 160 4.11 10.01 -21.16
N GLN A 161 3.75 11.24 -20.82
CA GLN A 161 4.09 12.43 -21.62
C GLN A 161 5.60 12.68 -21.67
N ALA A 162 6.30 12.54 -20.54
CA ALA A 162 7.75 12.66 -20.50
C ALA A 162 8.45 11.58 -21.35
N ALA A 163 7.95 10.33 -21.30
CA ALA A 163 8.44 9.24 -22.14
C ALA A 163 8.12 9.45 -23.64
N ALA A 164 6.95 9.97 -23.97
CA ALA A 164 6.59 10.31 -25.34
C ALA A 164 7.44 11.48 -25.89
N GLY A 165 7.73 12.49 -25.05
CA GLY A 165 8.60 13.61 -25.41
C GLY A 165 10.05 13.20 -25.66
N SER A 166 10.59 12.25 -24.89
CA SER A 166 11.94 11.72 -25.11
C SER A 166 12.03 10.80 -26.33
N ALA A 167 10.98 10.04 -26.63
CA ALA A 167 10.86 9.27 -27.88
C ALA A 167 10.78 10.19 -29.11
N ALA A 168 10.04 11.30 -29.02
CA ALA A 168 9.98 12.30 -30.08
C ALA A 168 11.32 13.02 -30.29
N ALA A 169 12.06 13.31 -29.21
CA ALA A 169 13.41 13.87 -29.30
C ALA A 169 14.42 12.90 -29.93
N ALA A 170 14.33 11.60 -29.62
CA ALA A 170 15.16 10.58 -30.24
C ALA A 170 14.85 10.41 -31.74
N ALA A 171 13.57 10.46 -32.14
CA ALA A 171 13.17 10.34 -33.55
C ALA A 171 13.54 11.59 -34.39
N ALA A 172 13.59 12.78 -33.79
CA ALA A 172 13.98 14.01 -34.49
C ALA A 172 15.51 14.16 -34.68
N GLY A 173 16.32 13.42 -33.90
CA GLY A 173 17.79 13.43 -34.00
C GLY A 173 18.39 12.43 -34.99
N ASP A 174 17.58 11.51 -35.54
CA ASP A 174 18.02 10.46 -36.49
C ASP A 174 17.94 10.90 -37.96
N GLY A 175 17.65 12.19 -38.19
CA GLY A 175 17.72 12.82 -39.50
C GLY A 175 19.06 13.53 -39.72
N THR A 176 20.14 12.76 -39.96
CA THR A 176 21.22 13.03 -40.96
C THR A 176 22.53 12.30 -40.60
N ALA A 177 22.77 11.17 -41.24
CA ALA A 177 24.11 10.72 -41.65
C ALA A 177 23.96 9.99 -43.01
N GLY A 178 23.67 10.79 -44.04
CA GLY A 178 23.94 10.49 -45.44
C GLY A 178 25.06 11.40 -45.92
#